data_AF-A0A162QHG8-F1
#
_entry.id   AF-A0A162QHG8-F1
#
_cell.length_a   1.000
_cell.length_b   1.000
_cell.length_c   1.000
_cell.angle_alpha   90.00
_cell.angle_beta   90.00
_cell.angle_gamma   90.00
#
_symmetry.space_group_name_H-M   'P 1'
#
loop_
_entity.id
_entity.type
_entity.pdbx_description
1 polymer ?
#
loop_
_entity_poly.entity_id
_entity_poly.type
_entity_poly.pdbx_seq_one_letter_code
_entity_poly.pdbx_strand_id
1 'polypeptide(L)'
;MVLEAALVFPFFIFFIVFLIYMIQMTLISTALQSTVSDTVKMVSSHMHPIALVVKQEIPSEENKDTPLTGNWIIPKLSVTDWASQYSSSLPAPFNQWMMDAAAKGDEPLQTIKNATAETVLDPVVKPLLKPFIQSEFLNANRIHVSNIYLPDMKTRSNPYFGIELSYELPIKVPFINKKIVIQAKAQERLWIGDTSESTDVGMGEDEASTAIEVLEKPDPAVVGKKTKVRVKVAPNSTAQLAVFYKSGASTAKYLGWKQADSEGYIEWEWFVGTNTTPGTWPFVITTEDGQRVEVMFTVVDLR
;
A
#
# COMPACT_ATOMS: atom_id res chain seq x y z
N MET A 1 31.01 -28.13 -40.54
CA MET A 1 31.73 -27.37 -39.49
C MET A 1 31.52 -25.86 -39.55
N VAL A 2 31.60 -25.20 -40.73
CA VAL A 2 31.37 -23.74 -40.80
C VAL A 2 29.90 -23.36 -40.54
N LEU A 3 28.96 -24.22 -40.96
CA LEU A 3 27.52 -24.00 -40.76
C LEU A 3 27.11 -24.13 -39.28
N GLU A 4 27.63 -25.13 -38.55
CA GLU A 4 27.35 -25.27 -37.12
C GLU A 4 27.95 -24.09 -36.32
N ALA A 5 29.17 -23.65 -36.64
CA ALA A 5 29.80 -22.52 -35.98
C ALA A 5 29.05 -21.18 -36.23
N ALA A 6 28.51 -20.99 -37.43
CA ALA A 6 27.72 -19.81 -37.79
C ALA A 6 26.38 -19.74 -37.04
N LEU A 7 25.81 -20.88 -36.62
CA LEU A 7 24.56 -20.93 -35.87
C LEU A 7 24.81 -20.78 -34.36
N VAL A 8 25.89 -21.34 -33.82
CA VAL A 8 26.19 -21.27 -32.38
C VAL A 8 26.60 -19.86 -31.94
N PHE A 9 27.33 -19.12 -32.77
CA PHE A 9 27.82 -17.77 -32.45
C PHE A 9 26.71 -16.75 -32.07
N PRO A 10 25.63 -16.56 -32.87
CA PRO A 10 24.56 -15.63 -32.49
C PRO A 10 23.84 -16.06 -31.20
N PHE A 11 23.63 -17.36 -30.98
CA PHE A 11 23.06 -17.85 -29.71
C PHE A 11 23.96 -17.53 -28.51
N PHE A 12 25.28 -17.67 -28.66
CA PHE A 12 26.23 -17.32 -27.61
C PHE A 12 26.21 -15.81 -27.29
N ILE A 13 26.11 -14.95 -28.31
CA ILE A 13 25.94 -13.50 -28.10
C ILE A 13 24.62 -13.21 -27.39
N PHE A 14 23.50 -13.83 -27.81
CA PHE A 14 22.22 -13.67 -27.13
C PHE A 14 22.30 -14.07 -25.66
N PHE A 15 23.03 -15.14 -25.35
CA PHE A 15 23.24 -15.60 -23.98
C PHE A 15 24.07 -14.59 -23.15
N ILE A 16 25.17 -14.05 -23.69
CA ILE A 16 25.96 -13.02 -23.01
C ILE A 16 25.13 -11.77 -22.78
N VAL A 17 24.42 -11.30 -23.79
CA VAL A 17 23.55 -10.12 -23.71
C VAL A 17 22.43 -10.35 -22.69
N PHE A 18 21.84 -11.54 -22.66
CA PHE A 18 20.87 -11.94 -21.65
C PHE A 18 21.43 -11.88 -20.22
N LEU A 19 22.66 -12.38 -20.00
CA LEU A 19 23.33 -12.28 -18.70
C LEU A 19 23.60 -10.82 -18.29
N ILE A 20 24.10 -10.00 -19.21
CA ILE A 20 24.30 -8.56 -18.95
C ILE A 20 22.98 -7.90 -18.57
N TYR A 21 21.87 -8.25 -19.25
CA TYR A 21 20.55 -7.72 -18.90
C TYR A 21 20.03 -8.21 -17.57
N MET A 22 20.27 -9.47 -17.21
CA MET A 22 19.92 -9.98 -15.88
C MET A 22 20.63 -9.17 -14.79
N ILE A 23 21.92 -8.88 -14.95
CA ILE A 23 22.68 -8.05 -14.01
C ILE A 23 22.15 -6.61 -13.98
N GLN A 24 21.84 -6.01 -15.13
CA GLN A 24 21.28 -4.65 -15.15
C GLN A 24 19.90 -4.59 -14.49
N MET A 25 19.06 -5.62 -14.69
CA MET A 25 17.74 -5.70 -14.09
C MET A 25 17.81 -5.78 -12.56
N THR A 26 18.76 -6.56 -12.01
CA THR A 26 18.93 -6.68 -10.55
C THR A 26 19.45 -5.38 -9.93
N LEU A 27 20.39 -4.68 -10.60
CA LEU A 27 20.86 -3.37 -10.15
C LEU A 27 19.73 -2.34 -10.11
N ILE A 28 18.93 -2.25 -11.19
CA ILE A 28 17.78 -1.35 -11.28
C ILE A 28 16.74 -1.69 -10.20
N SER A 29 16.40 -2.96 -10.03
CA SER A 29 15.42 -3.40 -9.04
C SER A 29 15.86 -3.07 -7.61
N THR A 30 17.14 -3.29 -7.29
CA THR A 30 17.71 -3.01 -5.97
C THR A 30 17.75 -1.51 -5.70
N ALA A 31 18.25 -0.73 -6.67
CA ALA A 31 18.27 0.72 -6.58
C ALA A 31 16.85 1.27 -6.38
N LEU A 32 15.88 0.81 -7.18
CA LEU A 32 14.48 1.26 -7.06
C LEU A 32 13.92 0.95 -5.67
N GLN A 33 14.10 -0.28 -5.17
CA GLN A 33 13.61 -0.66 -3.85
C GLN A 33 14.25 0.15 -2.72
N SER A 34 15.55 0.45 -2.81
CA SER A 34 16.24 1.32 -1.85
C SER A 34 15.70 2.75 -1.87
N THR A 35 15.50 3.33 -3.07
CA THR A 35 14.93 4.66 -3.24
C THR A 35 13.52 4.74 -2.65
N VAL A 36 12.65 3.74 -2.89
CA VAL A 36 11.30 3.73 -2.29
C VAL A 36 11.40 3.64 -0.76
N SER A 37 12.20 2.72 -0.23
CA SER A 37 12.34 2.51 1.22
C SER A 37 12.84 3.75 1.94
N ASP A 38 13.90 4.38 1.44
CA ASP A 38 14.49 5.57 2.07
C ASP A 38 13.58 6.80 1.97
N THR A 39 12.84 6.93 0.86
CA THR A 39 11.84 7.99 0.71
C THR A 39 10.70 7.82 1.71
N VAL A 40 10.14 6.62 1.83
CA VAL A 40 9.03 6.34 2.76
C VAL A 40 9.47 6.58 4.22
N LYS A 41 10.70 6.21 4.60
CA LYS A 41 11.27 6.50 5.92
C LYS A 41 11.45 8.00 6.17
N MET A 42 11.98 8.73 5.20
CA MET A 42 12.12 10.19 5.28
C MET A 42 10.75 10.84 5.45
N VAL A 43 9.76 10.44 4.64
CA VAL A 43 8.38 10.98 4.71
C VAL A 43 7.75 10.68 6.07
N SER A 44 7.85 9.44 6.55
CA SER A 44 7.31 9.03 7.84
C SER A 44 7.88 9.88 8.99
N SER A 45 9.20 10.11 8.98
CA SER A 45 9.90 10.92 9.98
C SER A 45 9.41 12.38 10.02
N HIS A 46 9.08 12.96 8.87
CA HIS A 46 8.64 14.35 8.77
C HIS A 46 7.11 14.52 8.91
N MET A 47 6.33 13.44 8.91
CA MET A 47 4.88 13.53 9.04
C MET A 47 4.40 13.62 10.49
N HIS A 48 5.23 13.19 11.46
CA HIS A 48 4.97 13.33 12.90
C HIS A 48 4.56 14.75 13.35
N PRO A 49 5.33 15.82 13.05
CA PRO A 49 4.97 17.18 13.44
C PRO A 49 3.61 17.63 12.89
N ILE A 50 3.25 17.20 11.67
CA ILE A 50 1.98 17.51 11.03
C ILE A 50 0.82 16.81 11.78
N ALA A 51 1.01 15.56 12.18
CA ALA A 51 0.02 14.82 12.96
C ALA A 51 -0.30 15.47 14.32
N LEU A 52 0.70 16.09 14.98
CA LEU A 52 0.49 16.82 16.23
C LEU A 52 -0.36 18.09 16.04
N VAL A 53 -0.22 18.78 14.91
CA VAL A 53 -1.01 19.97 14.56
C VAL A 53 -2.47 19.60 14.31
N VAL A 54 -2.73 18.58 13.48
CA VAL A 54 -4.09 18.10 13.19
C VAL A 54 -4.81 17.65 14.48
N LYS A 55 -4.07 17.06 15.44
CA LYS A 55 -4.62 16.68 16.75
C LYS A 55 -5.17 17.86 17.56
N GLN A 56 -4.60 19.06 17.43
CA GLN A 56 -5.04 20.22 18.22
C GLN A 56 -6.35 20.84 17.70
N GLU A 57 -6.71 20.60 16.43
CA GLU A 57 -7.93 21.12 15.83
C GLU A 57 -9.12 20.14 15.87
N ILE A 58 -8.90 18.85 16.14
CA ILE A 58 -10.00 17.94 16.46
C ILE A 58 -10.56 18.42 17.81
N PRO A 59 -11.75 19.03 17.86
CA PRO A 59 -12.34 19.42 19.12
C PRO A 59 -12.60 18.11 19.86
N SER A 60 -11.91 17.89 20.97
CA SER A 60 -12.44 17.00 21.99
C SER A 60 -13.80 17.60 22.37
N GLU A 61 -14.89 17.03 21.85
CA GLU A 61 -16.24 17.26 22.35
C GLU A 61 -16.33 16.66 23.76
N GLU A 62 -15.67 17.30 24.73
CA GLU A 62 -15.97 17.13 26.13
C GLU A 62 -15.49 18.36 26.88
N ASN A 63 -16.29 19.43 26.78
CA ASN A 63 -16.15 20.57 27.64
C ASN A 63 -16.77 20.22 29.01
N LYS A 64 -15.95 20.09 30.05
CA LYS A 64 -16.33 20.54 31.39
C LYS A 64 -15.18 21.31 32.00
N ASP A 65 -15.32 22.63 31.87
CA ASP A 65 -14.72 23.65 32.70
C ASP A 65 -14.47 23.16 34.14
N THR A 66 -13.21 22.93 34.46
CA THR A 66 -12.74 22.98 35.84
C THR A 66 -11.79 24.17 35.90
N PRO A 67 -12.11 25.25 36.64
CA PRO A 67 -11.24 26.40 36.70
C PRO A 67 -10.02 26.00 37.54
N LEU A 68 -8.94 25.63 36.88
CA LEU A 68 -7.64 25.50 37.52
C LEU A 68 -7.22 26.90 37.97
N THR A 69 -7.43 27.17 39.25
CA THR A 69 -6.89 28.33 39.96
C THR A 69 -5.36 28.27 39.91
N GLY A 70 -4.79 29.01 38.97
CA GLY A 70 -3.36 29.20 38.82
C GLY A 70 -3.11 30.01 37.57
N ASN A 71 -2.52 31.19 37.71
CA ASN A 71 -2.33 32.20 36.66
C ASN A 71 -1.25 31.78 35.63
N TRP A 72 -1.31 30.55 35.14
CA TRP A 72 -0.50 30.03 34.04
C TRP A 72 -1.29 30.21 32.74
N ILE A 73 -1.11 31.39 32.16
CA ILE A 73 -1.48 31.64 30.77
C ILE A 73 -0.51 30.83 29.93
N ILE A 74 -0.86 29.60 29.58
CA ILE A 74 -0.14 28.84 28.57
C ILE A 74 -0.26 29.66 27.29
N PRO A 75 0.85 30.23 26.74
CA PRO A 75 0.77 30.92 25.48
C PRO A 75 0.29 29.89 24.46
N LYS A 76 -0.93 30.08 23.95
CA LYS A 76 -1.40 29.42 22.74
C LYS A 76 -0.49 29.92 21.63
N LEU A 77 0.68 29.29 21.46
CA LEU A 77 1.44 29.40 20.22
C LEU A 77 0.41 29.07 19.14
N SER A 78 0.04 30.06 18.33
CA SER A 78 -0.93 29.81 17.29
C SER A 78 -0.31 28.74 16.39
N VAL A 79 -1.08 27.69 16.13
CA VAL A 79 -0.66 26.54 15.31
C VAL A 79 -0.13 27.04 13.96
N THR A 80 -0.69 28.15 13.47
CA THR A 80 -0.28 28.89 12.28
C THR A 80 1.09 29.57 12.42
N ASP A 81 1.42 30.20 13.56
CA ASP A 81 2.74 30.82 13.78
C ASP A 81 3.83 29.74 13.83
N TRP A 82 3.56 28.62 14.52
CA TRP A 82 4.48 27.49 14.58
C TRP A 82 4.66 26.83 13.20
N ALA A 83 3.57 26.58 12.47
CA ALA A 83 3.61 26.02 11.12
C ALA A 83 4.37 26.94 10.15
N SER A 84 4.22 28.26 10.25
CA SER A 84 4.95 29.21 9.41
C SER A 84 6.47 29.20 9.67
N GLN A 85 6.88 29.08 10.94
CA GLN A 85 8.29 29.07 11.31
C GLN A 85 8.97 27.76 10.90
N TYR A 86 8.28 26.62 11.08
CA TYR A 86 8.82 25.29 10.76
C TYR A 86 8.67 24.91 9.28
N SER A 87 7.66 25.42 8.56
CA SER A 87 7.46 25.10 7.13
C SER A 87 8.59 25.61 6.24
N SER A 88 9.28 26.67 6.65
CA SER A 88 10.40 27.25 5.92
C SER A 88 11.64 26.33 5.83
N SER A 89 11.79 25.39 6.75
CA SER A 89 12.91 24.43 6.79
C SER A 89 12.56 23.07 6.16
N LEU A 90 11.29 22.84 5.82
CA LEU A 90 10.84 21.60 5.20
C LEU A 90 11.02 21.64 3.68
N PRO A 91 11.55 20.56 3.06
CA PRO A 91 11.60 20.44 1.62
C PRO A 91 10.17 20.35 1.04
N ALA A 92 9.97 20.88 -0.16
CA ALA A 92 8.71 20.69 -0.88
C ALA A 92 8.50 19.20 -1.21
N PRO A 93 7.25 18.67 -1.14
CA PRO A 93 5.96 19.34 -0.87
C PRO A 93 5.55 19.44 0.61
N PHE A 94 6.36 19.01 1.58
CA PHE A 94 5.96 18.98 3.01
C PHE A 94 5.62 20.35 3.58
N ASN A 95 6.30 21.38 3.11
CA ASN A 95 6.00 22.76 3.48
C ASN A 95 4.56 23.15 3.11
N GLN A 96 4.11 22.79 1.91
CA GLN A 96 2.75 23.05 1.42
C GLN A 96 1.74 22.21 2.19
N TRP A 97 2.02 20.93 2.41
CA TRP A 97 1.15 20.07 3.20
C TRP A 97 0.98 20.55 4.64
N MET A 98 2.04 21.05 5.28
CA MET A 98 1.94 21.57 6.65
C MET A 98 1.14 22.87 6.71
N MET A 99 1.29 23.75 5.73
CA MET A 99 0.51 25.00 5.65
C MET A 99 -0.96 24.71 5.31
N ASP A 100 -1.22 23.77 4.40
CA ASP A 100 -2.58 23.35 4.06
C ASP A 100 -3.24 22.57 5.21
N ALA A 101 -2.49 21.73 5.94
CA ALA A 101 -3.01 21.04 7.12
C ALA A 101 -3.38 22.03 8.23
N ALA A 102 -2.59 23.09 8.43
CA ALA A 102 -2.90 24.17 9.37
C ALA A 102 -4.07 25.06 8.93
N ALA A 103 -4.48 25.02 7.66
CA ALA A 103 -5.55 25.88 7.11
C ALA A 103 -6.85 25.12 6.78
N LYS A 104 -6.75 23.85 6.39
CA LYS A 104 -7.83 23.01 5.83
C LYS A 104 -7.87 21.60 6.43
N GLY A 105 -6.97 21.25 7.36
CA GLY A 105 -6.89 19.91 7.94
C GLY A 105 -6.50 18.84 6.91
N ASP A 106 -7.14 17.66 6.99
CA ASP A 106 -6.76 16.44 6.26
C ASP A 106 -7.19 16.41 4.76
N GLU A 107 -7.84 17.46 4.24
CA GLU A 107 -8.36 17.49 2.86
C GLU A 107 -7.31 17.25 1.74
N PRO A 108 -6.07 17.78 1.83
CA PRO A 108 -5.06 17.54 0.80
C PRO A 108 -4.65 16.08 0.72
N LEU A 109 -4.54 15.40 1.87
CA LEU A 109 -4.17 13.98 1.94
C LEU A 109 -5.28 13.10 1.36
N GLN A 110 -6.55 13.44 1.60
CA GLN A 110 -7.68 12.73 0.98
C GLN A 110 -7.72 12.90 -0.55
N THR A 111 -7.35 14.08 -1.06
CA THR A 111 -7.29 14.34 -2.50
C THR A 111 -6.21 13.50 -3.18
N ILE A 112 -5.04 13.37 -2.56
CA ILE A 112 -3.96 12.51 -3.05
C ILE A 112 -4.32 11.03 -2.91
N LYS A 113 -4.98 10.63 -1.82
CA LYS A 113 -5.44 9.24 -1.60
C LYS A 113 -6.40 8.78 -2.70
N ASN A 114 -7.26 9.69 -3.15
CA ASN A 114 -8.23 9.41 -4.21
C ASN A 114 -7.66 9.58 -5.62
N ALA A 115 -6.42 10.08 -5.76
CA ALA A 115 -5.77 10.26 -7.04
C ALA A 115 -5.18 8.93 -7.53
N THR A 116 -5.72 8.42 -8.63
CA THR A 116 -5.27 7.18 -9.28
C THR A 116 -4.43 7.43 -10.53
N ALA A 117 -4.18 8.70 -10.88
CA ALA A 117 -3.50 9.08 -12.12
C ALA A 117 -2.04 9.46 -11.85
N GLU A 118 -1.11 8.79 -12.55
CA GLU A 118 0.33 9.05 -12.49
C GLU A 118 0.66 10.53 -12.74
N THR A 119 -0.11 11.22 -13.59
CA THR A 119 0.09 12.65 -13.90
C THR A 119 -0.14 13.58 -12.71
N VAL A 120 -0.90 13.16 -11.71
CA VAL A 120 -1.17 13.91 -10.48
C VAL A 120 -0.18 13.51 -9.38
N LEU A 121 0.19 12.23 -9.32
CA LEU A 121 1.09 11.69 -8.29
C LEU A 121 2.57 11.99 -8.58
N ASP A 122 2.97 11.95 -9.85
CA ASP A 122 4.34 12.20 -10.31
C ASP A 122 4.89 13.58 -9.87
N PRO A 123 4.23 14.73 -10.10
CA PRO A 123 4.80 16.03 -9.72
C PRO A 123 4.94 16.21 -8.21
N VAL A 124 4.15 15.49 -7.41
CA VAL A 124 4.15 15.58 -5.95
C VAL A 124 5.22 14.67 -5.34
N VAL A 125 5.37 13.45 -5.85
CA VAL A 125 6.28 12.44 -5.27
C VAL A 125 7.66 12.46 -5.91
N LYS A 126 7.81 12.80 -7.20
CA LYS A 126 9.14 12.83 -7.86
C LYS A 126 10.16 13.75 -7.17
N PRO A 127 9.80 14.93 -6.64
CA PRO A 127 10.72 15.75 -5.86
C PRO A 127 11.25 15.03 -4.60
N LEU A 128 10.41 14.22 -3.95
CA LEU A 128 10.77 13.43 -2.77
C LEU A 128 11.73 12.28 -3.10
N LEU A 129 11.58 11.70 -4.29
CA LEU A 129 12.44 10.62 -4.76
C LEU A 129 13.82 11.14 -5.19
N LYS A 130 13.88 12.36 -5.75
CA LYS A 130 15.10 12.96 -6.32
C LYS A 130 16.37 12.82 -5.47
N PRO A 131 16.37 13.09 -4.15
CA PRO A 131 17.57 12.91 -3.33
C PRO A 131 18.05 11.46 -3.22
N PHE A 132 17.16 10.48 -3.40
CA PHE A 132 17.45 9.05 -3.25
C PHE A 132 17.60 8.32 -4.59
N ILE A 133 17.39 8.99 -5.73
CA ILE A 133 17.58 8.40 -7.06
C ILE A 133 19.07 8.30 -7.35
N GLN A 134 19.58 7.06 -7.39
CA GLN A 134 20.92 6.76 -7.87
C GLN A 134 20.98 6.96 -9.39
N SER A 135 21.42 8.15 -9.81
CA SER A 135 21.43 8.57 -11.23
C SER A 135 22.29 7.70 -12.14
N GLU A 136 23.18 6.88 -11.57
CA GLU A 136 23.99 5.89 -12.30
C GLU A 136 23.14 4.73 -12.86
N PHE A 137 22.09 4.32 -12.14
CA PHE A 137 21.26 3.16 -12.50
C PHE A 137 19.81 3.51 -12.82
N LEU A 138 19.29 4.61 -12.26
CA LEU A 138 17.89 5.03 -12.36
C LEU A 138 17.74 6.35 -13.09
N ASN A 139 16.83 6.39 -14.06
CA ASN A 139 16.42 7.63 -14.72
C ASN A 139 15.09 8.14 -14.16
N ALA A 140 15.08 9.35 -13.63
CA ALA A 140 13.88 9.97 -13.05
C ALA A 140 12.68 10.05 -14.01
N ASN A 141 12.92 10.14 -15.32
CA ASN A 141 11.85 10.23 -16.33
C ASN A 141 11.14 8.90 -16.57
N ARG A 142 11.76 7.78 -16.17
CA ARG A 142 11.23 6.41 -16.34
C ARG A 142 10.57 5.88 -15.08
N ILE A 143 10.63 6.64 -13.99
CA ILE A 143 9.94 6.34 -12.73
C ILE A 143 8.55 6.95 -12.82
N HIS A 144 7.54 6.16 -12.51
CA HIS A 144 6.15 6.56 -12.41
C HIS A 144 5.59 6.12 -11.06
N VAL A 145 4.72 6.94 -10.47
CA VAL A 145 4.10 6.63 -9.19
C VAL A 145 2.78 5.92 -9.47
N SER A 146 2.74 4.62 -9.20
CA SER A 146 1.55 3.80 -9.45
C SER A 146 0.49 3.97 -8.37
N ASN A 147 0.90 4.03 -7.11
CA ASN A 147 -0.01 4.13 -5.98
C ASN A 147 0.68 4.75 -4.74
N ILE A 148 -0.13 5.33 -3.86
CA ILE A 148 0.31 5.86 -2.56
C ILE A 148 -0.68 5.40 -1.50
N TYR A 149 -0.17 4.86 -0.41
CA TYR A 149 -0.92 4.49 0.77
C TYR A 149 -0.78 5.63 1.78
N LEU A 150 -1.88 6.35 2.02
CA LEU A 150 -1.93 7.45 2.99
C LEU A 150 -2.70 7.01 4.24
N PRO A 151 -2.24 7.40 5.44
CA PRO A 151 -2.93 7.13 6.69
C PRO A 151 -4.25 7.90 6.79
N ASP A 152 -5.19 7.40 7.59
CA ASP A 152 -6.36 8.19 8.02
C ASP A 152 -6.04 8.91 9.34
N MET A 153 -5.84 10.23 9.24
CA MET A 153 -5.48 11.07 10.39
C MET A 153 -6.67 11.34 11.33
N LYS A 154 -7.91 11.17 10.87
CA LYS A 154 -9.13 11.40 11.67
C LYS A 154 -9.46 10.19 12.52
N THR A 155 -9.45 9.02 11.88
CA THR A 155 -9.87 7.75 12.52
C THR A 155 -8.71 7.08 13.26
N ARG A 156 -7.46 7.52 13.05
CA ARG A 156 -6.22 6.87 13.53
C ARG A 156 -6.17 5.37 13.24
N SER A 157 -6.86 4.93 12.20
CA SER A 157 -6.87 3.55 11.73
C SER A 157 -5.85 3.42 10.60
N ASN A 158 -5.02 2.38 10.64
CA ASN A 158 -3.95 2.12 9.67
C ASN A 158 -2.89 3.24 9.56
N PRO A 159 -2.00 3.43 10.57
CA PRO A 159 -0.96 4.45 10.55
C PRO A 159 0.21 4.06 9.65
N TYR A 160 -0.06 3.64 8.41
CA TYR A 160 0.96 3.24 7.45
C TYR A 160 1.02 4.25 6.31
N PHE A 161 2.23 4.74 6.03
CA PHE A 161 2.53 5.48 4.81
C PHE A 161 3.27 4.55 3.85
N GLY A 162 2.85 4.48 2.60
CA GLY A 162 3.50 3.64 1.61
C GLY A 162 3.49 4.25 0.22
N ILE A 163 4.49 3.90 -0.58
CA ILE A 163 4.62 4.35 -1.96
C ILE A 163 4.86 3.12 -2.84
N GLU A 164 4.20 3.09 -3.99
CA GLU A 164 4.41 2.10 -5.03
C GLU A 164 4.87 2.79 -6.31
N LEU A 165 6.09 2.46 -6.73
CA LEU A 165 6.72 2.98 -7.93
C LEU A 165 6.79 1.92 -9.01
N SER A 166 6.59 2.34 -10.24
CA SER A 166 6.86 1.56 -11.44
C SER A 166 8.03 2.17 -12.22
N TYR A 167 8.88 1.33 -12.78
CA TYR A 167 10.02 1.73 -13.60
C TYR A 167 10.00 1.06 -14.96
N GLU A 168 9.92 1.85 -16.02
CA GLU A 168 9.99 1.34 -17.40
C GLU A 168 11.43 1.06 -17.81
N LEU A 169 11.77 -0.23 -17.98
CA LEU A 169 13.10 -0.62 -18.42
C LEU A 169 13.43 -0.03 -19.80
N PRO A 170 14.68 0.41 -20.04
CA PRO A 170 15.10 0.97 -21.33
C PRO A 170 15.12 -0.04 -22.48
N ILE A 171 14.94 -1.32 -22.18
CA ILE A 171 15.14 -2.43 -23.10
C ILE A 171 13.77 -2.98 -23.51
N LYS A 172 13.61 -3.24 -24.81
CA LYS A 172 12.44 -3.93 -25.37
C LYS A 172 12.82 -5.37 -25.66
N VAL A 173 11.95 -6.32 -25.32
CA VAL A 173 12.19 -7.74 -25.62
C VAL A 173 12.25 -7.90 -27.14
N PRO A 174 13.30 -8.52 -27.70
CA PRO A 174 13.35 -8.79 -29.14
C PRO A 174 12.13 -9.64 -29.53
N PHE A 175 11.59 -9.40 -30.73
CA PHE A 175 10.39 -10.06 -31.31
C PHE A 175 9.03 -9.68 -30.71
N ILE A 176 8.96 -9.34 -29.42
CA ILE A 176 7.68 -9.08 -28.73
C ILE A 176 7.38 -7.57 -28.63
N ASN A 177 8.40 -6.69 -28.72
CA ASN A 177 8.28 -5.22 -28.67
C ASN A 177 7.47 -4.68 -27.47
N LYS A 178 7.29 -5.49 -26.42
CA LYS A 178 6.63 -5.08 -25.19
C LYS A 178 7.62 -4.38 -24.28
N LYS A 179 7.13 -3.35 -23.61
CA LYS A 179 7.82 -2.68 -22.52
C LYS A 179 7.80 -3.59 -21.28
N ILE A 180 8.91 -3.66 -20.58
CA ILE A 180 8.99 -4.35 -19.29
C ILE A 180 8.97 -3.27 -18.20
N VAL A 181 8.15 -3.49 -17.18
CA VAL A 181 8.01 -2.59 -16.05
C VAL A 181 8.39 -3.36 -14.78
N ILE A 182 9.21 -2.75 -13.93
CA ILE A 182 9.51 -3.27 -12.60
C ILE A 182 8.71 -2.45 -11.60
N GLN A 183 8.13 -3.11 -10.60
CA GLN A 183 7.40 -2.44 -9.53
C GLN A 183 8.13 -2.62 -8.20
N ALA A 184 8.17 -1.57 -7.40
CA ALA A 184 8.69 -1.60 -6.05
C ALA A 184 7.70 -0.92 -5.10
N LYS A 185 7.43 -1.58 -3.97
CA LYS A 185 6.55 -1.08 -2.92
C LYS A 185 7.33 -1.05 -1.60
N ALA A 186 7.21 0.03 -0.86
CA ALA A 186 7.62 0.09 0.53
C ALA A 186 6.53 0.78 1.36
N GLN A 187 6.42 0.35 2.61
CA GLN A 187 5.49 0.91 3.58
C GLN A 187 6.20 1.05 4.93
N GLU A 188 5.93 2.14 5.63
CA GLU A 188 6.51 2.45 6.93
C GLU A 188 5.39 2.85 7.89
N ARG A 189 5.54 2.46 9.15
CA ARG A 189 4.60 2.87 10.19
C ARG A 189 4.90 4.31 10.60
N LEU A 190 3.84 5.07 10.80
CA LEU A 190 3.89 6.45 11.25
C LEU A 190 3.79 6.49 12.76
N TRP A 191 4.66 7.30 13.36
CA TRP A 191 4.50 7.66 14.76
C TRP A 191 3.44 8.76 14.86
N ILE A 192 2.19 8.38 15.11
CA ILE A 192 1.07 9.33 15.33
C ILE A 192 0.63 9.39 16.81
N GLY A 193 1.47 8.89 17.72
CA GLY A 193 1.17 8.78 19.14
C GLY A 193 0.26 7.58 19.44
N ASP A 194 -0.53 7.68 20.51
CA ASP A 194 -1.43 6.60 20.94
C ASP A 194 -2.45 6.29 19.85
N THR A 195 -2.13 5.24 19.09
CA THR A 195 -2.96 4.66 18.06
C THR A 195 -3.65 3.47 18.73
N SER A 196 -4.94 3.28 18.50
CA SER A 196 -5.72 2.13 18.99
C SER A 196 -5.22 0.76 18.50
N GLU A 197 -4.08 0.72 17.83
CA GLU A 197 -3.36 -0.44 17.32
C GLU A 197 -2.26 -0.91 18.31
N SER A 198 -2.06 -0.22 19.45
CA SER A 198 -1.06 -0.58 20.48
C SER A 198 -1.37 -1.88 21.25
N THR A 199 -2.44 -2.60 20.87
CA THR A 199 -2.81 -3.89 21.50
C THR A 199 -2.57 -5.11 20.60
N ASP A 200 -1.94 -4.98 19.43
CA ASP A 200 -1.82 -6.18 18.58
C ASP A 200 -0.59 -6.18 17.67
N VAL A 201 0.61 -6.39 18.23
CA VAL A 201 1.73 -7.02 17.51
C VAL A 201 2.60 -7.81 18.49
N GLY A 202 2.08 -8.95 18.93
CA GLY A 202 2.85 -10.05 19.51
C GLY A 202 2.59 -11.29 18.66
N MET A 203 3.61 -11.75 17.93
CA MET A 203 3.50 -12.96 17.11
C MET A 203 3.35 -14.18 18.02
N GLY A 204 2.14 -14.75 18.11
CA GLY A 204 1.91 -16.09 18.65
C GLY A 204 0.68 -16.22 19.54
N GLU A 205 -0.24 -17.06 19.06
CA GLU A 205 -1.34 -17.74 19.78
C GLU A 205 -2.57 -16.90 20.13
N ASP A 206 -3.69 -17.33 19.55
CA ASP A 206 -5.07 -17.29 20.05
C ASP A 206 -5.37 -16.19 21.10
N GLU A 207 -6.02 -15.09 20.68
CA GLU A 207 -7.40 -14.77 21.12
C GLU A 207 -7.86 -13.36 20.65
N ALA A 208 -8.96 -13.39 19.89
CA ALA A 208 -10.09 -12.46 19.91
C ALA A 208 -9.82 -10.94 19.92
N SER A 209 -9.38 -10.40 18.78
CA SER A 209 -9.67 -9.02 18.41
C SER A 209 -10.95 -8.97 17.55
N THR A 210 -11.76 -7.92 17.70
CA THR A 210 -13.01 -7.67 16.96
C THR A 210 -12.77 -7.35 15.47
N ALA A 211 -11.69 -7.89 14.91
CA ALA A 211 -11.27 -7.81 13.53
C ALA A 211 -11.74 -9.06 12.78
N ILE A 212 -12.00 -8.90 11.49
CA ILE A 212 -12.37 -9.98 10.58
C ILE A 212 -11.26 -11.05 10.60
N GLU A 213 -11.45 -12.15 11.33
CA GLU A 213 -10.47 -13.20 11.52
C GLU A 213 -10.66 -14.28 10.45
N VAL A 214 -9.70 -14.40 9.53
CA VAL A 214 -9.77 -15.41 8.47
C VAL A 214 -9.26 -16.74 9.01
N LEU A 215 -10.18 -17.57 9.48
CA LEU A 215 -9.90 -18.85 10.13
C LEU A 215 -9.46 -19.95 9.18
N GLU A 216 -9.99 -19.95 7.95
CA GLU A 216 -9.63 -20.95 6.95
C GLU A 216 -9.44 -20.27 5.60
N LYS A 217 -8.20 -20.29 5.10
CA LYS A 217 -7.85 -19.82 3.76
C LYS A 217 -7.53 -21.01 2.85
N PRO A 218 -7.89 -20.95 1.56
CA PRO A 218 -7.54 -22.03 0.65
C PRO A 218 -6.06 -21.96 0.26
N ASP A 219 -5.26 -22.92 0.73
CA ASP A 219 -3.84 -23.02 0.42
C ASP A 219 -3.43 -24.48 0.13
N PRO A 220 -3.30 -24.90 -1.14
CA PRO A 220 -3.58 -24.16 -2.39
C PRO A 220 -5.01 -24.39 -2.91
N ALA A 221 -5.57 -23.40 -3.60
CA ALA A 221 -6.80 -23.54 -4.38
C ALA A 221 -6.52 -24.22 -5.73
N VAL A 222 -7.29 -25.25 -6.07
CA VAL A 222 -7.09 -26.03 -7.31
C VAL A 222 -8.06 -25.57 -8.38
N VAL A 223 -7.56 -25.32 -9.60
CA VAL A 223 -8.42 -24.95 -10.74
C VAL A 223 -9.44 -26.04 -11.05
N GLY A 224 -10.68 -25.64 -11.36
CA GLY A 224 -11.76 -26.57 -11.65
C GLY A 224 -12.28 -27.34 -10.43
N LYS A 225 -11.89 -26.96 -9.20
CA LYS A 225 -12.46 -27.48 -7.95
C LYS A 225 -13.14 -26.37 -7.16
N LYS A 226 -14.03 -26.79 -6.26
CA LYS A 226 -14.58 -25.90 -5.25
C LYS A 226 -13.54 -25.59 -4.19
N THR A 227 -13.59 -24.38 -3.68
CA THR A 227 -12.72 -23.89 -2.62
C THR A 227 -13.59 -23.22 -1.56
N LYS A 228 -13.14 -23.27 -0.31
CA LYS A 228 -13.84 -22.69 0.83
C LYS A 228 -12.96 -21.68 1.55
N VAL A 229 -13.59 -20.63 2.06
CA VAL A 229 -12.99 -19.70 3.02
C VAL A 229 -13.94 -19.55 4.19
N ARG A 230 -13.38 -19.60 5.40
CA ARG A 230 -14.11 -19.37 6.64
C ARG A 230 -13.52 -18.17 7.34
N VAL A 231 -14.40 -17.27 7.74
CA VAL A 231 -14.05 -16.00 8.36
C VAL A 231 -14.94 -15.80 9.56
N LYS A 232 -14.41 -15.18 10.61
CA LYS A 232 -15.14 -14.77 11.80
C LYS A 232 -15.20 -13.25 11.85
N VAL A 233 -16.40 -12.72 12.02
CA VAL A 233 -16.74 -11.30 12.09
C VAL A 233 -17.64 -11.07 13.29
N ALA A 234 -18.06 -9.82 13.55
CA ALA A 234 -18.98 -9.54 14.65
C ALA A 234 -20.29 -10.36 14.49
N PRO A 235 -20.86 -10.94 15.57
CA PRO A 235 -22.11 -11.69 15.50
C PRO A 235 -23.23 -10.89 14.82
N ASN A 236 -23.98 -11.53 13.92
CA ASN A 236 -25.01 -10.92 13.07
C ASN A 236 -24.56 -9.84 12.06
N SER A 237 -23.26 -9.57 11.90
CA SER A 237 -22.77 -8.61 10.89
C SER A 237 -22.86 -9.17 9.47
N THR A 238 -22.93 -8.28 8.49
CA THR A 238 -22.87 -8.66 7.07
C THR A 238 -21.49 -8.37 6.50
N ALA A 239 -20.94 -9.32 5.75
CA ALA A 239 -19.68 -9.15 5.05
C ALA A 239 -19.79 -9.60 3.59
N GLN A 240 -19.02 -8.96 2.73
CA GLN A 240 -18.92 -9.23 1.31
C GLN A 240 -17.57 -9.85 1.00
N LEU A 241 -17.56 -11.00 0.33
CA LEU A 241 -16.34 -11.58 -0.23
C LEU A 241 -16.22 -11.27 -1.74
N ALA A 242 -15.13 -10.63 -2.13
CA ALA A 242 -14.76 -10.36 -3.51
C ALA A 242 -13.38 -10.93 -3.83
N VAL A 243 -13.30 -11.81 -4.84
CA VAL A 243 -12.03 -12.44 -5.26
C VAL A 243 -11.55 -11.77 -6.54
N PHE A 244 -10.26 -11.44 -6.66
CA PHE A 244 -9.71 -10.79 -7.85
C PHE A 244 -8.70 -11.69 -8.55
N TYR A 245 -8.99 -12.04 -9.81
CA TYR A 245 -8.09 -12.79 -10.68
C TYR A 245 -7.51 -11.88 -11.78
N LYS A 246 -6.63 -12.41 -12.62
CA LYS A 246 -6.11 -11.71 -13.82
C LYS A 246 -7.20 -11.10 -14.70
N SER A 247 -8.34 -11.79 -14.82
CA SER A 247 -9.48 -11.39 -15.64
C SER A 247 -10.38 -10.34 -14.97
N GLY A 248 -10.05 -9.90 -13.75
CA GLY A 248 -10.86 -8.99 -12.93
C GLY A 248 -11.56 -9.70 -11.77
N ALA A 249 -12.56 -9.03 -11.19
CA ALA A 249 -13.35 -9.56 -10.08
C ALA A 249 -14.07 -10.85 -10.48
N SER A 250 -14.03 -11.84 -9.60
CA SER A 250 -14.69 -13.13 -9.78
C SER A 250 -16.20 -12.96 -9.65
N THR A 251 -16.93 -13.44 -10.66
CA THR A 251 -18.40 -13.45 -10.72
C THR A 251 -18.99 -14.80 -10.33
N ALA A 252 -18.25 -15.63 -9.58
CA ALA A 252 -18.69 -16.97 -9.20
C ALA A 252 -19.98 -16.94 -8.37
N LYS A 253 -20.84 -17.95 -8.57
CA LYS A 253 -22.24 -18.03 -8.10
C LYS A 253 -22.45 -17.98 -6.56
N TYR A 254 -21.40 -17.88 -5.77
CA TYR A 254 -21.44 -17.92 -4.30
C TYR A 254 -20.48 -16.92 -3.64
N LEU A 255 -20.03 -15.93 -4.41
CA LEU A 255 -19.28 -14.78 -3.92
C LEU A 255 -20.23 -13.59 -3.74
N GLY A 256 -19.97 -12.76 -2.73
CA GLY A 256 -20.81 -11.60 -2.40
C GLY A 256 -21.20 -11.53 -0.93
N TRP A 257 -22.25 -10.77 -0.65
CA TRP A 257 -22.75 -10.49 0.69
C TRP A 257 -23.31 -11.74 1.36
N LYS A 258 -22.87 -11.99 2.60
CA LYS A 258 -23.40 -13.03 3.46
C LYS A 258 -23.43 -12.53 4.90
N GLN A 259 -24.46 -12.93 5.63
CA GLN A 259 -24.64 -12.59 7.03
C GLN A 259 -23.96 -13.64 7.92
N ALA A 260 -23.31 -13.16 8.98
CA ALA A 260 -22.69 -13.98 10.02
C ALA A 260 -23.75 -14.66 10.89
N ASP A 261 -23.44 -15.87 11.35
CA ASP A 261 -24.28 -16.58 12.32
C ASP A 261 -24.20 -15.96 13.73
N SER A 262 -24.89 -16.58 14.69
CA SER A 262 -24.94 -16.14 16.09
C SER A 262 -23.58 -16.15 16.79
N GLU A 263 -22.60 -16.86 16.24
CA GLU A 263 -21.24 -16.96 16.76
C GLU A 263 -20.24 -16.11 15.93
N GLY A 264 -20.72 -15.44 14.87
CA GLY A 264 -19.92 -14.55 14.03
C GLY A 264 -19.25 -15.22 12.83
N TYR A 265 -19.55 -16.48 12.51
CA TYR A 265 -18.89 -17.17 11.39
C TYR A 265 -19.61 -16.93 10.05
N ILE A 266 -18.80 -16.72 9.02
CA ILE A 266 -19.23 -16.71 7.62
C ILE A 266 -18.37 -17.67 6.82
N GLU A 267 -19.03 -18.58 6.10
CA GLU A 267 -18.38 -19.51 5.19
C GLU A 267 -18.80 -19.25 3.75
N TRP A 268 -17.85 -19.05 2.84
CA TRP A 268 -18.11 -19.01 1.40
C TRP A 268 -17.46 -20.20 0.72
N GLU A 269 -18.22 -20.87 -0.14
CA GLU A 269 -17.73 -21.94 -1.00
C GLU A 269 -17.95 -21.52 -2.45
N TRP A 270 -16.88 -21.34 -3.23
CA TRP A 270 -16.99 -20.99 -4.64
C TRP A 270 -16.17 -21.91 -5.53
N PHE A 271 -16.50 -21.91 -6.82
CA PHE A 271 -15.79 -22.70 -7.82
C PHE A 271 -14.68 -21.88 -8.47
N VAL A 272 -13.46 -22.41 -8.49
CA VAL A 272 -12.35 -21.80 -9.22
C VAL A 272 -12.46 -22.17 -10.69
N GLY A 273 -12.63 -21.17 -11.55
CA GLY A 273 -12.80 -21.35 -12.99
C GLY A 273 -11.68 -22.19 -13.63
N THR A 274 -12.02 -22.95 -14.66
CA THR A 274 -11.07 -23.82 -15.37
C THR A 274 -10.02 -23.06 -16.19
N ASN A 275 -10.26 -21.77 -16.45
CA ASN A 275 -9.36 -20.88 -17.19
C ASN A 275 -8.60 -19.92 -16.25
N THR A 276 -8.69 -20.12 -14.93
CA THR A 276 -7.98 -19.27 -13.96
C THR A 276 -6.48 -19.53 -14.07
N THR A 277 -5.70 -18.47 -14.22
CA THR A 277 -4.23 -18.57 -14.31
C THR A 277 -3.65 -18.96 -12.93
N PRO A 278 -2.81 -20.01 -12.84
CA PRO A 278 -2.09 -20.33 -11.61
C PRO A 278 -1.23 -19.16 -11.13
N GLY A 279 -1.16 -18.95 -9.82
CA GLY A 279 -0.47 -17.83 -9.21
C GLY A 279 -1.11 -17.38 -7.90
N THR A 280 -0.57 -16.31 -7.32
CA THR A 280 -1.09 -15.72 -6.09
C THR A 280 -2.10 -14.63 -6.43
N TRP A 281 -3.29 -14.73 -5.86
CA TRP A 281 -4.41 -13.81 -6.12
C TRP A 281 -4.97 -13.28 -4.80
N PRO A 282 -5.41 -12.01 -4.73
CA PRO A 282 -6.04 -11.48 -3.54
C PRO A 282 -7.55 -11.79 -3.52
N PHE A 283 -8.07 -12.04 -2.33
CA PHE A 283 -9.48 -11.86 -2.02
C PHE A 283 -9.65 -10.80 -0.94
N VAL A 284 -10.77 -10.09 -1.03
CA VAL A 284 -11.11 -8.96 -0.21
C VAL A 284 -12.40 -9.26 0.51
N ILE A 285 -12.39 -9.11 1.83
CA ILE A 285 -13.58 -9.18 2.66
C ILE A 285 -13.91 -7.75 3.09
N THR A 286 -15.14 -7.32 2.88
CA THR A 286 -15.62 -5.98 3.27
C THR A 286 -16.84 -6.13 4.16
N THR A 287 -16.78 -5.64 5.40
CA THR A 287 -17.91 -5.61 6.32
C THR A 287 -18.75 -4.35 6.08
N GLU A 288 -20.02 -4.37 6.48
CA GLU A 288 -20.93 -3.22 6.43
C GLU A 288 -20.37 -1.96 7.13
N ASP A 289 -19.60 -2.15 8.20
CA ASP A 289 -18.92 -1.06 8.93
C ASP A 289 -17.73 -0.43 8.17
N GLY A 290 -17.51 -0.81 6.91
CA GLY A 290 -16.44 -0.27 6.05
C GLY A 290 -15.06 -0.88 6.30
N GLN A 291 -14.95 -1.85 7.22
CA GLN A 291 -13.72 -2.60 7.44
C GLN A 291 -13.42 -3.49 6.24
N ARG A 292 -12.18 -3.42 5.73
CA ARG A 292 -11.71 -4.21 4.59
C ARG A 292 -10.45 -4.98 4.95
N VAL A 293 -10.48 -6.29 4.71
CA VAL A 293 -9.31 -7.17 4.85
C VAL A 293 -8.98 -7.80 3.50
N GLU A 294 -7.72 -7.68 3.10
CA GLU A 294 -7.21 -8.26 1.85
C GLU A 294 -6.24 -9.39 2.16
N VAL A 295 -6.50 -10.58 1.64
CA VAL A 295 -5.72 -11.79 1.90
C VAL A 295 -5.32 -12.44 0.58
N MET A 296 -4.06 -12.85 0.50
CA MET A 296 -3.50 -13.54 -0.64
C MET A 296 -3.69 -15.06 -0.52
N PHE A 297 -4.08 -15.71 -1.62
CA PHE A 297 -4.13 -17.17 -1.71
C PHE A 297 -3.51 -17.69 -3.00
N THR A 298 -2.98 -18.90 -2.96
CA THR A 298 -2.27 -19.52 -4.08
C THR A 298 -3.21 -20.40 -4.87
N VAL A 299 -3.28 -20.20 -6.19
CA VAL A 299 -4.01 -21.06 -7.12
C VAL A 299 -3.01 -21.92 -7.89
N VAL A 300 -3.25 -23.23 -7.91
CA VAL A 300 -2.44 -24.21 -8.65
C VAL A 300 -3.29 -24.96 -9.67
N ASP A 301 -2.68 -25.33 -10.80
CA ASP A 301 -3.24 -26.27 -11.76
C ASP A 301 -2.64 -27.65 -11.51
N LEU A 302 -3.49 -28.64 -11.24
CA LEU A 302 -3.12 -30.04 -10.98
C LEU A 302 -3.63 -30.98 -12.10
N ARG A 303 -3.95 -30.42 -13.27
CA ARG A 303 -4.35 -31.20 -14.45
C ARG A 303 -3.16 -31.78 -15.20
#